data_AF-A0A662ABH2-F1
#
_entry.id   AF-A0A662ABH2-F1
#
_cell.length_a   1.000
_cell.length_b   1.000
_cell.length_c   1.000
_cell.angle_alpha   90.00
_cell.angle_beta   90.00
_cell.angle_gamma   90.00
#
_symmetry.space_group_name_H-M   'P 1'
#
loop_
_entity.id
_entity.type
_entity.pdbx_description
1 polymer ?
#
loop_
_entity_poly.entity_id
_entity_poly.type
_entity_poly.pdbx_seq_one_letter_code
_entity_poly.pdbx_strand_id
1 'polypeptide(L)'
;MDEDFKELTNQLGDLHVFRREAAKQTLLMCTPEVERIVSTNNLDIDIIEHTLDALCEVAFDDEVLFLFKKLLRYYYKIDIVATAEHIKIYREMWDNDKDEEQD
;
A
#
# COMPACT_ATOMS: atom_id res chain seq x y z
N MET A 1 -26.59 3.26 -26.10
CA MET A 1 -26.19 4.51 -25.43
C MET A 1 -26.64 4.54 -23.97
N ASP A 2 -27.92 4.32 -23.64
CA ASP A 2 -28.35 4.22 -22.21
C ASP A 2 -27.96 2.90 -21.51
N GLU A 3 -27.88 1.80 -22.24
CA GLU A 3 -27.58 0.48 -21.68
C GLU A 3 -26.08 0.29 -21.45
N ASP A 4 -25.25 0.72 -22.41
CA ASP A 4 -23.78 0.69 -22.31
C ASP A 4 -23.27 1.56 -21.15
N PHE A 5 -23.85 2.76 -20.96
CA PHE A 5 -23.49 3.64 -19.86
C PHE A 5 -23.85 3.03 -18.49
N LYS A 6 -25.02 2.39 -18.38
CA LYS A 6 -25.42 1.69 -17.16
C LYS A 6 -24.47 0.53 -16.84
N GLU A 7 -24.11 -0.26 -17.84
CA GLU A 7 -23.16 -1.37 -17.67
C GLU A 7 -21.80 -0.86 -17.15
N LEU A 8 -21.26 0.21 -17.75
CA LEU A 8 -20.03 0.85 -17.28
C LEU A 8 -20.13 1.33 -15.83
N THR A 9 -21.24 1.97 -15.45
CA THR A 9 -21.42 2.44 -14.06
C THR A 9 -21.51 1.30 -13.05
N ASN A 10 -22.10 0.16 -13.44
CA ASN A 10 -22.17 -1.02 -12.58
C ASN A 10 -20.77 -1.66 -12.42
N GLN A 11 -20.03 -1.83 -13.52
CA GLN A 11 -18.65 -2.34 -13.48
C GLN A 11 -17.73 -1.46 -12.64
N LEU A 12 -17.86 -0.13 -12.74
CA LEU A 12 -17.13 0.80 -11.90
C LEU A 12 -17.50 0.63 -10.42
N GLY A 13 -18.79 0.46 -10.12
CA GLY A 13 -19.28 0.16 -8.77
C GLY A 13 -18.65 -1.11 -8.19
N ASP A 14 -18.66 -2.21 -8.95
CA ASP A 14 -18.09 -3.48 -8.55
C ASP A 14 -16.58 -3.38 -8.29
N LEU A 15 -15.85 -2.65 -9.15
CA LEU A 15 -14.42 -2.38 -8.97
C LEU A 15 -14.14 -1.62 -7.67
N HIS A 16 -14.94 -0.61 -7.33
CA HIS A 16 -14.80 0.12 -6.07
C HIS A 16 -15.05 -0.77 -4.84
N VAL A 17 -16.06 -1.63 -4.90
CA VAL A 17 -16.34 -2.60 -3.83
C VAL A 17 -15.17 -3.56 -3.67
N PHE A 18 -14.67 -4.11 -4.78
CA PHE A 18 -13.53 -5.03 -4.78
C PHE A 18 -12.27 -4.38 -4.21
N ARG A 19 -11.92 -3.16 -4.63
CA ARG A 19 -10.76 -2.42 -4.11
C ARG A 19 -10.88 -2.19 -2.60
N ARG A 20 -12.06 -1.79 -2.12
CA ARG A 20 -12.29 -1.57 -0.70
C ARG A 20 -12.16 -2.86 0.11
N GLU A 21 -12.65 -3.99 -0.41
CA GLU A 21 -12.53 -5.26 0.28
C GLU A 21 -11.07 -5.74 0.33
N ALA A 22 -10.31 -5.57 -0.75
CA ALA A 22 -8.88 -5.86 -0.76
C ALA A 22 -8.13 -5.06 0.32
N ALA A 23 -8.38 -3.74 0.43
CA ALA A 23 -7.78 -2.91 1.47
C ALA A 23 -8.13 -3.40 2.89
N LYS A 24 -9.40 -3.74 3.15
CA LYS A 24 -9.83 -4.30 4.44
C LYS A 24 -9.15 -5.61 4.79
N GLN A 25 -9.05 -6.53 3.83
CA GLN A 25 -8.41 -7.83 4.04
C GLN A 25 -6.91 -7.66 4.32
N THR A 26 -6.24 -6.77 3.58
CA THR A 26 -4.84 -6.41 3.85
C THR A 26 -4.68 -5.84 5.25
N LEU A 27 -5.54 -4.92 5.70
CA LEU A 27 -5.49 -4.40 7.06
C LEU A 27 -5.67 -5.49 8.11
N LEU A 28 -6.62 -6.40 7.91
CA LEU A 28 -6.88 -7.51 8.83
C LEU A 28 -5.64 -8.41 9.01
N MET A 29 -4.92 -8.67 7.91
CA MET A 29 -3.76 -9.57 7.89
C MET A 29 -2.47 -8.87 8.34
N CYS A 30 -2.20 -7.67 7.81
CA CYS A 30 -0.93 -7.00 8.00
C CYS A 30 -0.85 -6.20 9.31
N THR A 31 -1.97 -5.71 9.86
CA THR A 31 -1.94 -4.96 11.14
C THR A 31 -1.26 -5.73 12.28
N PRO A 32 -1.71 -6.96 12.63
CA PRO A 32 -1.08 -7.72 13.70
C PRO A 32 0.39 -8.06 13.38
N GLU A 33 0.71 -8.28 12.10
CA GLU A 33 2.07 -8.62 11.68
C GLU A 33 3.03 -7.44 11.84
N VAL A 34 2.63 -6.24 11.41
CA VAL A 34 3.41 -5.01 11.60
C VAL A 34 3.59 -4.71 13.08
N GLU A 35 2.55 -4.89 13.89
CA GLU A 35 2.65 -4.71 15.34
C GLU A 35 3.61 -5.71 15.97
N ARG A 36 3.58 -6.97 15.53
CA ARG A 36 4.51 -8.02 15.97
C ARG A 36 5.95 -7.67 15.59
N ILE A 37 6.21 -7.32 14.33
CA ILE A 37 7.56 -6.94 13.84
C ILE A 37 8.14 -5.81 14.70
N VAL A 38 7.36 -4.73 14.89
CA VAL A 38 7.84 -3.53 15.59
C VAL A 38 7.99 -3.78 17.09
N SER A 39 7.04 -4.46 17.73
CA SER A 39 7.10 -4.71 19.18
C SER A 39 8.19 -5.69 19.58
N THR A 40 8.49 -6.67 18.73
CA THR A 40 9.53 -7.68 18.99
C THR A 40 10.92 -7.25 18.51
N ASN A 41 11.04 -6.08 17.87
CA ASN A 41 12.23 -5.67 17.12
C ASN A 41 12.73 -6.78 16.18
N ASN A 42 11.80 -7.39 15.42
CA ASN A 42 12.15 -8.42 14.46
C ASN A 42 13.01 -7.83 13.34
N LEU A 43 14.16 -8.46 13.04
CA LEU A 43 15.11 -8.05 12.01
C LEU A 43 15.07 -8.95 10.78
N ASP A 44 14.07 -9.84 10.69
CA ASP A 44 13.83 -10.68 9.53
C ASP A 44 13.39 -9.81 8.34
N ILE A 45 14.35 -9.53 7.45
CA ILE A 45 14.19 -8.64 6.30
C ILE A 45 13.13 -9.18 5.35
N ASP A 46 13.13 -10.49 5.07
CA ASP A 46 12.19 -11.11 4.13
C ASP A 46 10.73 -10.91 4.59
N ILE A 47 10.47 -11.06 5.89
CA ILE A 47 9.14 -10.80 6.47
C ILE A 47 8.76 -9.31 6.35
N ILE A 48 9.70 -8.41 6.59
CA ILE A 48 9.47 -6.97 6.51
C ILE A 48 9.14 -6.56 5.07
N GLU A 49 9.95 -6.97 4.10
CA GLU A 49 9.76 -6.63 2.69
C GLU A 49 8.47 -7.24 2.14
N HIS A 50 8.18 -8.51 2.44
CA HIS A 50 6.89 -9.11 2.05
C HIS A 50 5.68 -8.39 2.66
N THR A 51 5.79 -7.90 3.90
CA THR A 51 4.72 -7.12 4.52
C THR A 51 4.61 -5.74 3.88
N LEU A 52 5.73 -5.09 3.54
CA LEU A 52 5.75 -3.82 2.81
C LEU A 52 5.13 -3.95 1.42
N ASP A 53 5.45 -5.00 0.67
CA ASP A 53 4.89 -5.26 -0.65
C ASP A 53 3.37 -5.44 -0.57
N ALA A 54 2.89 -6.31 0.34
CA ALA A 54 1.46 -6.55 0.52
C ALA A 54 0.68 -5.27 0.89
N LEU A 55 1.29 -4.38 1.67
CA LEU A 55 0.71 -3.08 1.99
C LEU A 55 0.74 -2.12 0.79
N CYS A 56 1.81 -2.13 0.01
CA CYS A 56 1.97 -1.24 -1.15
C CYS A 56 0.93 -1.53 -2.26
N GLU A 57 0.55 -2.80 -2.45
CA GLU A 57 -0.47 -3.22 -3.43
C GLU A 57 -1.83 -2.52 -3.27
N VAL A 58 -2.17 -2.09 -2.05
CA VAL A 58 -3.45 -1.42 -1.74
C VAL A 58 -3.27 -0.09 -1.00
N ALA A 59 -2.10 0.54 -1.15
CA ALA A 59 -1.74 1.79 -0.48
C ALA A 59 -2.46 3.06 -1.02
N PHE A 60 -3.48 2.88 -1.87
CA PHE A 60 -4.46 3.93 -2.19
C PHE A 60 -5.41 4.23 -1.02
N ASP A 61 -5.54 3.30 -0.05
CA ASP A 61 -6.33 3.48 1.15
C ASP A 61 -5.49 4.12 2.26
N ASP A 62 -6.03 5.15 2.92
CA ASP A 62 -5.30 5.95 3.90
C ASP A 62 -4.86 5.15 5.14
N GLU A 63 -5.67 4.17 5.58
CA GLU A 63 -5.33 3.34 6.74
C GLU A 63 -4.21 2.36 6.39
N VAL A 64 -4.26 1.78 5.18
CA VAL A 64 -3.17 0.94 4.65
C VAL A 64 -1.89 1.75 4.53
N LEU A 65 -1.97 2.95 3.95
CA LEU A 65 -0.82 3.83 3.77
C LEU A 65 -0.19 4.25 5.11
N PHE A 66 -1.02 4.47 6.14
CA PHE A 66 -0.53 4.72 7.49
C PHE A 66 0.29 3.54 8.01
N LEU A 67 -0.22 2.31 7.84
CA LEU A 67 0.45 1.09 8.28
C LEU A 67 1.75 0.84 7.50
N PHE A 68 1.73 1.06 6.18
CA PHE A 68 2.90 1.02 5.32
C PHE A 68 3.99 1.99 5.80
N LYS A 69 3.64 3.26 6.04
CA LYS A 69 4.57 4.28 6.56
C LYS A 69 5.10 3.94 7.95
N LYS A 70 4.31 3.26 8.80
CA LYS A 70 4.76 2.79 10.12
C LYS A 70 5.86 1.74 9.97
N LEU A 71 5.65 0.74 9.10
CA LEU A 71 6.64 -0.31 8.84
C LEU A 71 7.89 0.25 8.14
N LEU A 72 7.74 1.16 7.16
CA LEU A 72 8.89 1.82 6.52
C LEU A 72 9.78 2.57 7.50
N ARG A 73 9.21 3.27 8.50
CA ARG A 73 10.02 3.97 9.52
C ARG A 73 10.79 3.00 10.40
N TYR A 74 10.27 1.80 10.61
CA TYR A 74 10.99 0.75 11.30
C TYR A 74 12.12 0.21 10.41
N TYR A 75 11.80 -0.13 9.15
CA TYR A 75 12.76 -0.66 8.18
C TYR A 75 13.90 0.31 7.86
N TYR A 76 13.64 1.61 7.86
CA TYR A 76 14.65 2.67 7.68
C TYR A 76 15.83 2.56 8.67
N LYS A 77 15.56 2.07 9.88
CA LYS A 77 16.61 1.89 10.90
C LYS A 77 17.52 0.69 10.61
N ILE A 78 17.09 -0.19 9.72
CA ILE A 78 17.75 -1.45 9.35
C ILE A 78 18.46 -1.26 8.02
N ASP A 79 17.73 -0.86 6.98
CA ASP A 79 18.25 -0.62 5.64
C ASP A 79 17.64 0.65 5.03
N ILE A 80 18.46 1.68 4.91
CA ILE A 80 18.07 2.98 4.36
C ILE A 80 17.91 2.92 2.84
N VAL A 81 18.73 2.11 2.15
CA VAL A 81 18.73 2.01 0.68
C VAL A 81 17.47 1.28 0.22
N ALA A 82 17.19 0.11 0.80
CA ALA A 82 15.97 -0.64 0.49
C ALA A 82 14.70 0.14 0.86
N THR A 83 14.73 0.88 1.97
CA THR A 83 13.61 1.78 2.32
C THR A 83 13.35 2.85 1.26
N ALA A 84 14.40 3.43 0.68
CA ALA A 84 14.25 4.42 -0.39
C ALA A 84 13.65 3.79 -1.67
N GLU A 85 14.00 2.54 -1.97
CA GLU A 85 13.42 1.78 -3.09
C GLU A 85 11.92 1.55 -2.89
N HIS A 86 11.47 1.10 -1.71
CA HIS A 86 10.04 0.97 -1.42
C HIS A 86 9.28 2.30 -1.50
N ILE A 87 9.87 3.42 -1.07
CA ILE A 87 9.26 4.75 -1.23
C ILE A 87 9.11 5.09 -2.71
N LYS A 88 10.12 4.80 -3.52
CA LYS A 88 10.07 5.02 -4.96
C LYS A 88 8.96 4.19 -5.61
N ILE A 89 8.86 2.90 -5.29
CA ILE A 89 7.81 2.00 -5.78
C ILE A 89 6.42 2.55 -5.43
N TYR A 90 6.21 2.96 -4.17
CA TYR A 90 4.96 3.58 -3.75
C TYR A 90 4.62 4.81 -4.59
N ARG A 91 5.59 5.70 -4.81
CA ARG A 91 5.35 6.92 -5.61
C ARG A 91 4.98 6.60 -7.04
N GLU A 92 5.72 5.68 -7.65
CA GLU A 92 5.47 5.24 -9.03
C GLU A 92 4.06 4.67 -9.22
N MET A 93 3.54 3.98 -8.21
CA MET A 93 2.20 3.39 -8.24
C MET A 93 1.08 4.37 -7.88
N TRP A 94 1.30 5.29 -6.94
CA TRP A 94 0.20 5.99 -6.24
C TRP A 94 0.37 7.50 -6.07
N ASP A 95 1.58 8.07 -6.17
CA ASP A 95 1.88 9.48 -5.81
C ASP A 95 2.42 10.30 -7.00
N ASN A 96 2.40 9.74 -8.22
CA ASN A 96 3.02 10.33 -9.42
C ASN A 96 2.30 11.57 -10.00
N ASP A 97 1.25 12.08 -9.36
CA ASP A 97 0.45 13.21 -9.89
C ASP A 97 1.05 14.61 -9.61
N LYS A 98 2.35 14.73 -9.25
CA LYS A 98 2.90 16.04 -8.81
C LYS A 98 4.15 16.58 -9.50
N ASP A 99 4.76 15.87 -10.44
CA ASP A 99 6.03 16.32 -11.06
C ASP A 99 5.97 16.45 -12.61
N GLU A 100 4.80 16.74 -13.20
CA GLU A 100 4.69 17.11 -14.64
C GLU A 100 4.57 18.64 -14.90
N GLU A 101 4.92 19.50 -13.93
CA GLU A 101 5.16 20.92 -14.18
C GLU A 101 6.54 21.33 -13.64
N GLN A 102 7.58 21.10 -14.46
CA GLN A 102 8.80 21.91 -14.51
C GLN A 102 9.63 21.49 -15.74
N ASP A 103 9.25 22.01 -16.91
CA ASP A 103 10.14 22.61 -17.92
C ASP A 103 9.33 23.29 -19.04
#